data_AF-A0A9D9KC91-F1
#
_entry.id   AF-A0A9D9KC91-F1
#
_cell.length_a   1.000
_cell.length_b   1.000
_cell.length_c   1.000
_cell.angle_alpha   90.00
_cell.angle_beta   90.00
_cell.angle_gamma   90.00
#
_symmetry.space_group_name_H-M   'P 1'
#
loop_
_entity.id
_entity.type
_entity.pdbx_description
1 polymer ?
#
loop_
_entity_poly.entity_id
_entity_poly.type
_entity_poly.pdbx_seq_one_letter_code
_entity_poly.pdbx_strand_id
1 'polypeptide(L)'
;MQNRINLNTDDRKRRRDIALEDIERAKLEAEQRAQRINELAAELGDEIRALKSIADDLSPLYWQYEGKPFITGFKRVTVPDVRSDSVVWRVVNRIV
;
A
#
# COMPACT_ATOMS: atom_id res chain seq x y z
N MET A 1 -29.27 6.88 46.36
CA MET A 1 -29.40 6.19 45.05
C MET A 1 -28.37 6.68 44.00
N GLN A 2 -27.54 7.70 44.29
CA GLN A 2 -26.54 8.25 43.36
C GLN A 2 -25.38 7.31 42.96
N ASN A 3 -24.98 6.33 43.80
CA ASN A 3 -23.79 5.51 43.51
C ASN A 3 -23.93 4.56 42.30
N ARG A 4 -25.14 4.10 41.94
CA ARG A 4 -25.31 3.17 40.81
C ARG A 4 -25.23 3.84 39.42
N ILE A 5 -25.52 5.14 39.33
CA ILE A 5 -25.51 5.88 38.07
C ILE A 5 -24.07 6.28 37.68
N ASN A 6 -23.23 6.59 38.67
CA ASN A 6 -21.83 6.97 38.45
C ASN A 6 -20.97 5.80 37.94
N LEU A 7 -21.13 4.59 38.50
CA LEU A 7 -20.40 3.40 38.03
C LEU A 7 -20.66 3.09 36.54
N ASN A 8 -21.90 3.20 36.08
CA ASN A 8 -22.27 2.92 34.69
C ASN A 8 -21.71 3.97 33.71
N THR A 9 -21.50 5.19 34.18
CA THR A 9 -20.96 6.28 33.36
C THR A 9 -19.44 6.16 33.22
N ASP A 10 -18.73 5.80 34.30
CA ASP A 10 -17.29 5.53 34.27
C ASP A 10 -16.94 4.28 33.45
N ASP A 11 -17.77 3.24 33.48
CA ASP A 11 -17.55 2.03 32.67
C ASP A 11 -17.71 2.30 31.17
N ARG A 12 -18.68 3.14 30.77
CA ARG A 12 -18.86 3.55 29.37
C ARG A 12 -17.77 4.50 28.90
N LYS A 13 -17.23 5.33 29.80
CA LYS A 13 -16.10 6.21 29.50
C LYS A 13 -14.83 5.39 29.29
N ARG A 14 -14.50 4.49 30.22
CA ARG A 14 -13.37 3.56 30.10
C ARG A 14 -13.43 2.70 28.83
N ARG A 15 -14.60 2.17 28.46
CA ARG A 15 -14.77 1.40 27.21
C ARG A 15 -14.57 2.26 25.95
N ARG A 16 -14.98 3.53 25.99
CA ARG A 16 -14.73 4.47 24.89
C ARG A 16 -13.25 4.83 24.77
N ASP A 17 -12.58 5.04 25.91
CA ASP A 17 -11.16 5.40 25.94
C ASP A 17 -10.29 4.22 25.42
N ILE A 18 -10.59 2.98 25.84
CA ILE A 18 -9.93 1.77 25.31
C ILE A 18 -10.18 1.61 23.80
N ALA A 19 -11.42 1.80 23.35
CA ALA A 19 -11.73 1.72 21.91
C ALA A 19 -11.01 2.80 21.10
N LEU A 20 -10.81 4.00 21.67
CA LEU A 20 -10.08 5.08 21.02
C LEU A 20 -8.60 4.75 20.88
N GLU A 21 -7.96 4.24 21.95
CA GLU A 21 -6.56 3.79 21.93
C GLU A 21 -6.34 2.67 20.89
N ASP A 22 -7.27 1.71 20.82
CA ASP A 22 -7.23 0.63 19.82
C ASP A 22 -7.32 1.17 18.39
N ILE A 23 -8.22 2.15 18.16
CA ILE A 23 -8.38 2.80 16.85
C ILE A 23 -7.13 3.59 16.46
N GLU A 24 -6.54 4.34 17.39
CA GLU A 24 -5.33 5.12 17.13
C GLU A 24 -4.13 4.24 16.80
N ARG A 25 -3.95 3.13 17.54
CA ARG A 25 -2.93 2.13 17.24
C ARG A 25 -3.14 1.49 15.86
N ALA A 26 -4.37 1.09 15.55
CA ALA A 26 -4.69 0.50 14.24
C ALA A 26 -4.46 1.49 13.09
N LYS A 27 -4.72 2.79 13.30
CA LYS A 27 -4.42 3.85 12.32
C LYS A 27 -2.92 3.99 12.09
N LEU A 28 -2.13 4.01 13.16
CA LEU A 28 -0.66 4.11 13.06
C LEU A 28 -0.07 2.90 12.32
N GLU A 29 -0.54 1.69 12.64
CA GLU A 29 -0.12 0.47 11.94
C GLU A 29 -0.51 0.52 10.46
N ALA A 30 -1.74 0.93 10.14
CA ALA A 30 -2.18 1.06 8.75
C ALA A 30 -1.35 2.09 7.97
N GLU A 31 -1.00 3.23 8.58
CA GLU A 31 -0.12 4.24 7.99
C GLU A 31 1.27 3.69 7.68
N GLN A 32 1.89 3.00 8.65
CA GLN A 32 3.20 2.36 8.46
C GLN A 32 3.18 1.31 7.35
N ARG A 33 2.11 0.50 7.28
CA ARG A 33 1.94 -0.51 6.22
C ARG A 33 1.76 0.15 4.85
N ALA A 34 0.96 1.21 4.76
CA ALA A 34 0.79 1.96 3.52
C ALA A 34 2.11 2.57 3.03
N GLN A 35 2.89 3.15 3.94
CA GLN A 35 4.22 3.68 3.62
C GLN A 35 5.16 2.58 3.11
N ARG A 36 5.21 1.42 3.78
CA ARG A 36 6.05 0.30 3.34
C ARG A 36 5.65 -0.22 1.96
N ILE A 37 4.35 -0.29 1.69
CA ILE A 37 3.84 -0.69 0.38
C ILE A 37 4.28 0.31 -0.71
N ASN A 38 4.31 1.61 -0.42
CA ASN A 38 4.81 2.63 -1.35
C ASN A 38 6.30 2.47 -1.67
N GLU A 39 7.11 2.11 -0.67
CA GLU A 39 8.55 1.83 -0.85
C GLU A 39 8.74 0.61 -1.77
N LEU A 40 8.06 -0.49 -1.48
CA LEU A 40 8.12 -1.71 -2.30
C LEU A 40 7.65 -1.47 -3.74
N ALA A 41 6.63 -0.62 -3.92
CA ALA A 41 6.14 -0.25 -5.24
C ALA A 41 7.17 0.59 -6.03
N ALA A 42 7.97 1.40 -5.34
CA ALA A 42 9.08 2.12 -5.95
C ALA A 42 10.17 1.15 -6.43
N GLU A 43 10.60 0.25 -5.55
CA GLU A 43 11.59 -0.79 -5.86
C GLU A 43 11.14 -1.66 -7.04
N LEU A 44 9.89 -2.13 -7.03
CA LEU A 44 9.31 -2.89 -8.14
C LEU A 44 9.29 -2.09 -9.45
N GLY A 45 9.05 -0.78 -9.37
CA GLY A 45 9.09 0.10 -10.54
C GLY A 45 10.48 0.17 -11.18
N ASP A 46 11.53 0.19 -10.36
CA ASP A 46 12.91 0.21 -10.82
C ASP A 46 13.31 -1.13 -11.45
N GLU A 47 12.93 -2.24 -10.83
CA GLU A 47 13.13 -3.61 -11.36
C GLU A 47 12.43 -3.81 -12.71
N ILE A 48 11.18 -3.32 -12.86
CA ILE A 48 10.46 -3.40 -14.14
C ILE A 48 11.19 -2.61 -15.23
N ARG A 49 11.76 -1.44 -14.92
CA ARG A 49 12.55 -0.66 -15.90
C ARG A 49 13.83 -1.39 -16.29
N ALA A 50 14.53 -1.99 -15.33
CA ALA A 50 15.72 -2.78 -15.62
C ALA A 50 15.38 -3.97 -16.54
N LEU A 51 14.30 -4.69 -16.25
CA LEU A 51 13.83 -5.79 -17.09
C LEU A 51 13.43 -5.34 -18.50
N LYS A 52 12.77 -4.18 -18.64
CA LYS A 52 12.46 -3.58 -19.94
C LYS A 52 13.73 -3.27 -20.72
N SER A 53 14.73 -2.65 -20.09
CA SER A 53 16.01 -2.36 -20.74
C SER A 53 16.68 -3.63 -21.28
N ILE A 54 16.72 -4.70 -20.48
CA ILE A 54 17.28 -6.00 -20.91
C ILE A 54 16.48 -6.57 -22.09
N ALA A 55 15.15 -6.46 -22.06
CA ALA A 55 14.30 -6.94 -23.14
C ALA A 55 14.49 -6.14 -24.44
N ASP A 56 14.69 -4.83 -24.35
CA ASP A 56 14.96 -3.96 -25.48
C ASP A 56 16.34 -4.29 -26.10
N ASP A 57 17.36 -4.53 -25.27
CA ASP A 57 18.70 -4.93 -25.72
C ASP A 57 18.70 -6.32 -26.37
N LEU A 58 17.92 -7.26 -25.82
CA LEU A 58 17.83 -8.64 -26.32
C LEU A 58 16.96 -8.75 -27.58
N SER A 59 15.98 -7.87 -27.75
CA SER A 59 14.96 -7.96 -28.81
C SER A 59 15.53 -8.14 -30.23
N PRO A 60 16.54 -7.37 -30.68
CA PRO A 60 17.13 -7.56 -32.01
C PRO A 60 17.79 -8.93 -32.18
N LEU A 61 18.51 -9.41 -31.17
CA LEU A 61 19.19 -10.71 -31.18
C LEU A 61 18.17 -11.85 -31.17
N TYR A 62 17.14 -11.73 -30.33
CA TYR A 62 16.08 -12.72 -30.22
C TYR A 62 15.28 -12.83 -31.51
N TRP A 63 15.02 -11.71 -32.19
CA TRP A 63 14.38 -11.70 -33.49
C TRP A 63 15.21 -12.42 -34.55
N GLN A 64 16.53 -12.20 -34.57
CA GLN A 64 17.45 -12.84 -35.51
C GLN A 64 17.53 -14.36 -35.31
N TYR A 65 17.40 -14.83 -34.08
CA TYR A 65 17.53 -16.25 -33.74
C TYR A 65 16.18 -17.01 -33.82
N GLU A 66 15.12 -16.46 -33.22
CA GLU A 66 13.82 -17.13 -33.05
C GLU A 66 12.73 -16.65 -34.03
N GLY A 67 12.95 -15.55 -34.75
CA GLY A 67 11.95 -14.93 -35.62
C GLY A 67 10.73 -14.36 -34.87
N LYS A 68 10.87 -14.10 -33.56
CA LYS A 68 9.81 -13.59 -32.69
C LYS A 68 10.30 -12.42 -31.82
N PRO A 69 9.43 -11.47 -31.45
CA PRO A 69 9.82 -10.35 -30.59
C PRO A 69 9.92 -10.79 -29.13
N PHE A 70 10.91 -10.24 -28.41
CA PHE A 70 11.08 -10.45 -26.97
C PHE A 70 10.45 -9.26 -26.22
N ILE A 71 9.20 -9.40 -25.77
CA ILE A 71 8.43 -8.29 -25.21
C ILE A 71 8.09 -8.56 -23.74
N THR A 72 8.19 -7.54 -22.90
CA THR A 72 7.71 -7.60 -21.51
C THR A 72 6.28 -7.02 -21.40
N GLY A 73 5.39 -7.74 -20.71
CA GLY A 73 3.96 -7.37 -20.61
C GLY A 73 3.61 -6.29 -19.56
N PHE A 74 4.62 -5.71 -18.90
CA PHE A 74 4.41 -4.80 -17.78
C PHE A 74 4.07 -3.38 -18.24
N LYS A 75 2.79 -3.01 -18.12
CA LYS A 75 2.30 -1.68 -18.52
C LYS A 75 2.19 -0.69 -17.35
N ARG A 76 1.82 -1.15 -16.14
CA ARG A 76 1.58 -0.30 -14.96
C ARG A 76 1.82 -1.09 -13.67
N VAL A 77 2.26 -0.39 -12.61
CA VAL A 77 2.22 -0.89 -11.23
C VAL A 77 1.10 -0.15 -10.51
N THR A 78 0.02 -0.86 -10.22
CA THR A 78 -1.11 -0.32 -9.44
C THR A 78 -1.05 -0.91 -8.04
N VAL A 79 -1.23 -0.08 -7.03
CA VAL A 79 -1.23 -0.50 -5.64
C VAL A 79 -2.53 -0.01 -4.99
N PRO A 80 -3.24 -0.86 -4.22
CA PRO A 80 -4.53 -0.49 -3.62
C PRO A 80 -4.38 0.62 -2.57
N ASP A 81 -5.34 1.54 -2.51
CA ASP A 81 -5.40 2.62 -1.53
C ASP A 81 -6.14 2.21 -0.26
N VAL A 82 -5.72 2.76 0.89
CA VAL A 82 -6.40 2.64 2.18
C VAL A 82 -6.93 4.02 2.57
N ARG A 83 -8.24 4.13 2.74
CA ARG A 83 -8.95 5.38 3.07
C ARG A 83 -9.60 5.27 4.44
N SER A 84 -9.41 6.30 5.28
CA SER A 84 -10.27 6.58 6.44
C SER A 84 -11.05 7.89 6.21
N ASP A 85 -12.15 8.11 6.94
CA ASP A 85 -13.05 9.27 6.75
C ASP A 85 -12.36 10.65 6.88
N SER A 86 -11.16 10.71 7.47
CA SER A 86 -10.41 11.95 7.69
C SER A 86 -9.03 12.00 7.01
N VAL A 87 -8.50 10.87 6.51
CA VAL A 87 -7.16 10.81 5.92
C VAL A 87 -7.13 9.85 4.73
N VAL A 88 -6.67 10.38 3.59
CA VAL A 88 -6.31 9.60 2.40
C VAL A 88 -4.79 9.46 2.39
N TRP A 89 -4.30 8.26 2.72
CA TRP A 89 -2.88 7.95 2.50
C TRP A 89 -2.70 7.67 1.00
N ARG A 90 -2.25 8.68 0.26
CA ARG A 90 -2.06 8.57 -1.20
C ARG A 90 -0.94 7.58 -1.49
N VAL A 91 -1.34 6.42 -1.96
CA VAL A 91 -0.46 5.48 -2.63
C VAL A 91 -0.39 5.90 -4.10
N VAL A 92 0.80 6.33 -4.53
CA VAL A 92 0.99 6.97 -5.84
C VAL A 92 0.86 5.92 -6.94
N ASN A 93 -0.09 6.10 -7.86
CA ASN A 93 -0.11 5.34 -9.12
C ASN A 93 1.17 5.65 -9.90
N ARG A 94 2.02 4.64 -10.12
CA ARG A 94 3.25 4.77 -10.90
C ARG A 94 3.07 4.13 -12.27
N ILE A 95 3.13 4.96 -13.30
CA ILE A 95 3.30 4.50 -14.68
C ILE A 95 4.77 4.12 -14.83
N VAL A 96 5.03 2.91 -15.34
CA VAL A 96 6.35 2.31 -15.54
C VAL A 96 6.64 2.13 -17.02
#